data_AF-A0A6C0J1Y6-F1
#
_entry.id   AF-A0A6C0J1Y6-F1
#
_cell.length_a   1.000
_cell.length_b   1.000
_cell.length_c   1.000
_cell.angle_alpha   90.00
_cell.angle_beta   90.00
_cell.angle_gamma   90.00
#
_symmetry.space_group_name_H-M   'P 1'
#
loop_
_entity.id
_entity.type
_entity.pdbx_description
1 polymer ?
#
loop_
_entity_poly.entity_id
_entity_poly.type
_entity_poly.pdbx_seq_one_letter_code
_entity_poly.pdbx_strand_id
1 'polypeptide(L)'
;MSLTCKYCNRMFSTKSNLLNHQKKAKYCLLLQKEDNINDEINFNDDENYKCEYCERNFSTKRVLENHKNICINYYSFLVTEQINNNKLITLEKEIIERNLLEKEKENLKLQAENDLLWKQMENLLSNNSTKECLLELQDKLQEIAMVAIDQKNETITGMVKNM
;
A
#
# COMPACT_ATOMS: atom_id res chain seq x y z
N MET A 1 7.15 67.70 -27.31
CA MET A 1 5.89 67.79 -26.54
C MET A 1 6.05 66.98 -25.25
N SER A 2 6.05 67.63 -24.09
CA SER A 2 6.19 66.96 -22.79
C SER A 2 4.87 66.31 -22.39
N LEU A 3 4.89 65.02 -22.05
CA LEU A 3 3.71 64.29 -21.58
C LEU A 3 3.77 64.20 -20.06
N THR A 4 2.95 65.02 -19.40
CA THR A 4 2.96 65.17 -17.94
C THR A 4 1.72 64.50 -17.34
N CYS A 5 1.92 63.76 -16.24
CA CYS A 5 0.81 63.19 -15.48
C CYS A 5 0.03 64.29 -14.76
N LYS A 6 -1.27 64.39 -15.02
CA LYS A 6 -2.13 65.41 -14.40
C LYS A 6 -2.32 65.24 -12.87
N TYR A 7 -1.96 64.08 -12.31
CA TYR A 7 -2.17 63.80 -10.88
C TYR A 7 -0.91 64.05 -10.04
N CYS A 8 0.28 63.70 -10.55
CA CYS A 8 1.53 63.81 -9.78
C CYS A 8 2.59 64.67 -10.47
N ASN A 9 2.26 65.30 -11.60
CA ASN A 9 3.11 66.16 -12.40
C ASN A 9 4.43 65.52 -12.88
N ARG A 10 4.57 64.18 -12.84
CA ARG A 10 5.71 63.47 -13.41
C ARG A 10 5.71 63.55 -14.92
N MET A 11 6.87 63.76 -15.51
CA MET A 11 7.09 63.82 -16.96
C MET A 11 7.45 62.45 -17.53
N PHE A 12 6.94 62.15 -18.73
CA PHE A 12 7.18 60.92 -19.46
C PHE A 12 7.62 61.21 -20.89
N SER A 13 8.51 60.37 -21.41
CA SER A 13 9.04 60.47 -22.77
C SER A 13 8.06 59.96 -23.84
N THR A 14 7.07 59.14 -23.47
CA THR A 14 6.11 58.55 -24.42
C THR A 14 4.69 58.50 -23.84
N LYS A 15 3.69 58.50 -24.73
CA LYS A 15 2.26 58.40 -24.36
C LYS A 15 1.95 57.07 -23.68
N SER A 16 2.52 55.96 -24.15
CA SER A 16 2.34 54.65 -23.54
C SER A 16 2.85 54.61 -22.10
N ASN A 17 3.98 55.26 -21.82
CA ASN A 17 4.53 55.33 -20.46
C ASN A 17 3.66 56.19 -19.52
N LEU A 18 3.17 57.33 -20.02
CA LEU A 18 2.22 58.16 -19.27
C LEU A 18 0.92 57.38 -18.96
N LEU A 19 0.34 56.70 -19.94
CA LEU A 19 -0.88 55.92 -19.77
C LEU A 19 -0.68 54.77 -18.77
N ASN A 20 0.41 54.01 -18.89
CA ASN A 20 0.74 52.93 -17.95
C ASN A 20 0.95 53.45 -16.53
N HIS A 21 1.62 54.60 -16.40
CA HIS A 21 1.81 55.25 -15.10
C HIS A 21 0.47 55.63 -14.45
N GLN A 22 -0.42 56.30 -15.18
CA GLN A 22 -1.73 56.70 -14.65
C GLN A 22 -2.61 55.51 -14.25
N LYS A 23 -2.46 54.36 -14.94
CA LYS A 23 -3.21 53.13 -14.63
C LYS A 23 -2.65 52.29 -13.47
N LYS A 24 -1.36 52.41 -13.14
CA LYS A 24 -0.69 51.49 -12.20
C LYS A 24 -0.11 52.17 -10.96
N ALA A 25 0.23 53.45 -11.04
CA ALA A 25 0.85 54.15 -9.92
C ALA A 25 -0.18 54.37 -8.81
N LYS A 26 -0.04 53.63 -7.69
CA LYS A 26 -0.96 53.68 -6.55
C LYS A 26 -1.29 55.10 -6.10
N TYR A 27 -0.27 55.96 -5.98
CA TYR A 27 -0.46 57.36 -5.62
C TYR A 27 -1.37 58.13 -6.59
N CYS A 28 -1.17 57.95 -7.91
CA CYS A 28 -2.02 58.59 -8.91
C CYS A 28 -3.41 57.98 -8.97
N LEU A 29 -3.57 56.69 -8.66
CA LEU A 29 -4.88 56.04 -8.56
C LEU A 29 -5.68 56.55 -7.36
N LEU A 30 -5.02 56.90 -6.25
CA LEU A 30 -5.69 57.51 -5.10
C LEU A 30 -6.19 58.93 -5.42
N LEU A 31 -5.34 59.77 -6.01
CA LEU A 31 -5.74 61.11 -6.45
C LEU A 31 -6.85 61.09 -7.51
N GLN A 32 -6.84 60.06 -8.37
CA GLN A 32 -7.93 59.80 -9.32
C GLN A 32 -9.28 59.53 -8.67
N LYS A 33 -9.28 58.89 -7.50
CA LYS A 33 -10.50 58.59 -6.74
C LYS A 33 -11.03 59.82 -6.01
N GLU A 34 -10.15 60.68 -5.50
CA GLU A 34 -10.55 61.95 -4.90
C GLU A 34 -11.22 62.88 -5.92
N ASP A 35 -10.80 62.83 -7.19
CA ASP A 35 -11.44 63.57 -8.30
C ASP A 35 -12.75 62.93 -8.80
N ASN A 36 -13.02 61.64 -8.50
CA ASN A 36 -14.21 60.89 -8.94
C ASN A 36 -14.99 60.37 -7.72
N ILE A 37 -15.70 61.27 -7.05
CA ILE A 37 -16.42 61.02 -5.77
C ILE A 37 -17.54 59.96 -5.86
N ASN A 38 -17.89 59.42 -7.04
CA ASN A 38 -19.04 58.52 -7.19
C ASN A 38 -18.72 57.04 -7.47
N ASP A 39 -17.45 56.66 -7.53
CA ASP A 39 -17.10 55.27 -7.81
C ASP A 39 -16.40 54.64 -6.60
N GLU A 40 -17.19 53.95 -5.75
CA GLU A 40 -16.72 52.89 -4.86
C GLU A 40 -16.12 51.74 -5.69
N ILE A 41 -15.04 51.99 -6.42
CA ILE A 41 -14.23 50.94 -7.02
C ILE A 41 -13.35 50.41 -5.91
N ASN A 42 -13.93 49.41 -5.24
CA ASN A 42 -13.28 48.41 -4.42
C ASN A 42 -11.92 48.09 -5.05
N PHE A 43 -10.82 48.45 -4.39
CA PHE A 43 -9.49 48.20 -4.92
C PHE A 43 -9.19 46.71 -4.74
N ASN A 44 -9.75 45.91 -5.64
CA ASN A 44 -9.43 44.53 -5.93
C ASN A 44 -9.32 43.63 -4.69
N ASP A 45 -10.46 43.20 -4.16
CA ASP A 45 -10.52 41.89 -3.48
C ASP A 45 -10.44 40.73 -4.50
N ASP A 46 -10.66 40.99 -5.81
CA ASP A 46 -10.63 39.97 -6.86
C ASP A 46 -9.24 39.65 -7.45
N GLU A 47 -8.17 40.35 -7.06
CA GLU A 47 -6.79 40.09 -7.55
C GLU A 47 -5.76 39.79 -6.43
N ASN A 48 -6.20 39.61 -5.19
CA ASN A 48 -5.29 39.31 -4.10
C ASN A 48 -5.10 37.79 -3.96
N TYR A 49 -3.84 37.34 -3.91
CA TYR A 49 -3.50 35.95 -3.63
C TYR A 49 -3.60 35.71 -2.12
N LYS A 50 -4.70 35.12 -1.65
CA LYS A 50 -4.95 34.84 -0.23
C LYS A 50 -4.28 33.54 0.21
N CYS A 51 -3.64 33.56 1.38
CA CYS A 51 -3.17 32.34 2.04
C CYS A 51 -4.34 31.62 2.70
N GLU A 52 -4.63 30.38 2.31
CA GLU A 52 -5.73 29.59 2.87
C GLU A 52 -5.53 29.21 4.35
N TYR A 53 -4.30 29.27 4.85
CA TYR A 53 -3.97 28.86 6.22
C TYR A 53 -3.99 30.01 7.24
N CYS A 54 -3.66 31.23 6.83
CA CYS A 54 -3.60 32.39 7.72
C CYS A 54 -4.40 33.60 7.23
N GLU A 55 -5.08 33.44 6.10
CA GLU A 55 -5.97 34.41 5.48
C GLU A 55 -5.33 35.74 5.04
N ARG A 56 -4.01 35.85 5.07
CA ARG A 56 -3.29 37.03 4.60
C ARG A 56 -3.36 37.17 3.08
N ASN A 57 -3.58 38.40 2.63
CA ASN A 57 -3.61 38.78 1.21
C ASN A 57 -2.22 39.19 0.70
N PHE A 58 -1.86 38.74 -0.50
CA PHE A 58 -0.60 39.06 -1.16
C PHE A 58 -0.81 39.61 -2.56
N SER A 59 0.06 40.54 -2.96
CA SER A 59 -0.05 41.26 -4.24
C SER A 59 0.28 40.42 -5.47
N THR A 60 0.95 39.27 -5.30
CA THR A 60 1.30 38.36 -6.39
C THR A 60 1.40 36.92 -5.89
N LYS A 61 1.18 35.94 -6.79
CA LYS A 61 1.33 34.52 -6.50
C LYS A 61 2.69 34.18 -5.91
N ARG A 62 3.77 34.75 -6.48
CA ARG A 62 5.15 34.51 -6.03
C ARG A 62 5.34 34.89 -4.56
N VAL A 63 4.75 36.00 -4.12
CA VAL A 63 4.88 36.46 -2.73
C VAL A 63 4.07 35.56 -1.80
N LEU A 64 2.88 35.10 -2.21
CA LEU A 64 2.11 34.10 -1.47
C LEU A 64 2.90 32.79 -1.31
N GLU A 65 3.49 32.26 -2.38
CA GLU A 65 4.27 31.02 -2.31
C GLU A 65 5.49 31.17 -1.39
N ASN A 66 6.20 32.30 -1.46
CA ASN A 66 7.29 32.57 -0.52
C ASN A 66 6.79 32.70 0.93
N HIS A 67 5.59 33.25 1.14
CA HIS A 67 5.00 33.34 2.46
C HIS A 67 4.69 31.97 3.06
N LYS A 68 4.24 30.98 2.28
CA LYS A 68 3.96 29.62 2.78
C LYS A 68 5.18 29.06 3.52
N ASN A 69 6.39 29.29 3.04
CA ASN A 69 7.65 28.86 3.67
C ASN A 69 7.94 29.48 5.06
N ILE A 70 7.19 30.50 5.49
CA ILE A 70 7.32 31.11 6.83
C ILE A 70 5.98 31.19 7.56
N CYS A 71 4.93 30.59 7.00
CA CYS A 71 3.59 30.67 7.54
C CYS A 71 3.40 29.63 8.64
N ILE A 72 3.28 30.08 9.88
CA ILE A 72 3.12 29.18 11.05
C ILE A 72 1.91 28.28 10.90
N ASN A 73 0.78 28.79 10.40
CA ASN A 73 -0.43 28.00 10.22
C ASN A 73 -0.26 26.92 9.13
N TYR A 74 0.49 27.24 8.07
CA TYR A 74 0.85 26.25 7.06
C TYR A 74 1.74 25.15 7.64
N TYR A 75 2.77 25.53 8.41
CA TYR A 75 3.62 24.54 9.08
C TYR A 75 2.84 23.67 10.07
N SER A 76 1.94 24.28 10.86
CA SER A 76 1.07 23.55 11.80
C SER A 76 0.17 22.55 11.06
N PHE A 77 -0.35 22.95 9.90
CA PHE A 77 -1.11 22.06 9.03
C PHE A 77 -0.25 20.88 8.54
N LEU A 78 0.92 21.14 7.97
CA LEU A 78 1.84 20.10 7.48
C LEU A 78 2.23 19.10 8.57
N VAL A 79 2.56 19.60 9.77
CA VAL A 79 2.91 18.74 10.91
C VAL A 79 1.72 17.87 11.32
N THR A 80 0.52 18.44 11.35
CA THR A 80 -0.71 17.71 11.69
C THR A 80 -1.01 16.63 10.65
N GLU A 81 -0.89 16.96 9.37
CA GLU A 81 -1.04 16.03 8.25
C GLU A 81 -0.02 14.87 8.36
N GLN A 82 1.24 15.19 8.63
CA GLN A 82 2.28 14.18 8.84
C GLN A 82 1.99 13.27 10.04
N ILE A 83 1.52 13.82 11.17
CA ILE A 83 1.13 13.03 12.34
C ILE A 83 -0.02 12.09 12.00
N ASN A 84 -1.03 12.56 11.26
CA ASN A 84 -2.17 11.76 10.86
C ASN A 84 -1.75 10.61 9.92
N ASN A 85 -0.87 10.89 8.95
CA ASN A 85 -0.33 9.87 8.06
C ASN A 85 0.47 8.82 8.84
N ASN A 86 1.29 9.24 9.80
CA ASN A 86 2.03 8.30 10.65
C ASN A 86 1.09 7.43 11.49
N LYS A 87 0.01 8.00 12.04
CA LYS A 87 -1.02 7.23 12.77
C LYS A 87 -1.69 6.20 11.86
N LEU A 88 -2.02 6.59 10.62
CA LEU A 88 -2.63 5.70 9.64
C LEU A 88 -1.69 4.51 9.33
N ILE A 89 -0.41 4.79 9.08
CA ILE A 89 0.61 3.75 8.84
C ILE A 89 0.74 2.81 10.05
N THR A 90 0.70 3.33 11.28
CA THR A 90 0.75 2.50 12.49
C THR A 90 -0.47 1.58 12.58
N LEU A 91 -1.68 2.10 12.35
CA LEU A 91 -2.91 1.30 12.36
C LEU A 91 -2.89 0.21 11.28
N GLU A 92 -2.41 0.52 10.08
CA GLU A 92 -2.26 -0.46 8.99
C GLU A 92 -1.30 -1.58 9.39
N LYS A 93 -0.17 -1.26 10.02
CA LYS A 93 0.78 -2.26 10.52
C LYS A 93 0.14 -3.17 11.57
N GLU A 94 -0.59 -2.61 12.54
CA GLU A 94 -1.29 -3.39 13.57
C GLU A 94 -2.36 -4.32 12.97
N ILE A 95 -3.04 -3.90 11.90
CA ILE A 95 -4.00 -4.76 11.19
C ILE A 95 -3.27 -5.93 10.51
N ILE A 96 -2.17 -5.65 9.80
CA ILE A 96 -1.38 -6.67 9.11
C ILE A 96 -0.83 -7.70 10.10
N GLU A 97 -0.27 -7.24 11.22
CA GLU A 97 0.29 -8.11 12.25
C GLU A 97 -0.77 -9.03 12.86
N ARG A 98 -1.96 -8.51 13.16
CA ARG A 98 -3.09 -9.33 13.64
C ARG A 98 -3.50 -10.40 12.63
N ASN A 99 -3.61 -10.03 11.35
CA ASN A 99 -3.97 -10.98 10.30
C ASN A 99 -2.90 -12.06 10.12
N LEU A 100 -1.61 -11.70 10.21
CA LEU A 100 -0.51 -12.64 10.14
C LEU A 100 -0.55 -13.65 11.29
N LEU A 101 -0.77 -13.16 12.52
CA LEU A 101 -0.87 -14.00 13.71
C LEU A 101 -2.08 -14.95 13.65
N GLU A 102 -3.20 -14.51 13.04
CA GLU A 102 -4.34 -15.39 12.80
C GLU A 102 -4.02 -16.48 11.77
N LYS A 103 -3.32 -16.14 10.68
CA LYS A 103 -2.87 -17.11 9.69
C LYS A 103 -1.87 -18.11 10.23
N GLU A 104 -0.95 -17.68 11.09
CA GLU A 104 -0.02 -18.58 11.79
C GLU A 104 -0.76 -19.58 12.68
N LYS A 105 -1.79 -19.14 13.42
CA LYS A 105 -2.62 -20.03 14.23
C LYS A 105 -3.37 -21.06 13.38
N GLU A 106 -3.91 -20.67 12.23
CA GLU A 106 -4.54 -21.61 11.29
C GLU A 106 -3.53 -22.63 10.76
N ASN A 107 -2.33 -22.18 10.39
CA ASN A 107 -1.28 -23.06 9.89
C ASN A 107 -0.84 -24.07 10.96
N LEU A 108 -0.67 -23.65 12.21
CA LEU A 108 -0.34 -24.55 13.32
C LEU A 108 -1.42 -25.62 13.55
N LYS A 109 -2.71 -25.27 13.41
CA LYS A 109 -3.81 -26.24 13.51
C LYS A 109 -3.74 -27.27 12.38
N LEU A 110 -3.54 -26.82 11.14
CA LEU A 110 -3.39 -27.70 9.99
C LEU A 110 -2.16 -28.61 10.12
N GLN A 111 -1.05 -28.08 10.63
CA GLN A 111 0.16 -28.87 10.89
C GLN A 111 -0.13 -29.97 11.91
N ALA A 112 -0.80 -29.65 13.02
CA ALA A 112 -1.17 -30.65 14.01
C ALA A 112 -2.13 -31.73 13.46
N GLU A 113 -3.08 -31.35 12.62
CA GLU A 113 -3.98 -32.30 11.96
C GLU A 113 -3.23 -33.21 10.97
N ASN A 114 -2.33 -32.65 10.18
CA ASN A 114 -1.45 -33.41 9.28
C ASN A 114 -0.58 -34.41 10.06
N ASP A 115 -0.01 -34.02 11.21
CA ASP A 115 0.78 -34.90 12.05
C ASP A 115 -0.05 -36.06 12.63
N LEU A 116 -1.31 -35.81 12.99
CA LEU A 116 -2.24 -36.84 13.45
C LEU A 116 -2.58 -37.82 12.32
N LEU A 117 -2.84 -37.32 11.11
CA LEU A 117 -3.10 -38.14 9.93
C LEU A 117 -1.90 -39.02 9.59
N TRP A 118 -0.68 -38.48 9.67
CA TRP A 118 0.55 -39.27 9.49
C TRP A 118 0.66 -40.41 10.50
N LYS A 119 0.42 -40.14 11.80
CA LYS A 119 0.41 -41.19 12.83
C LYS A 119 -0.67 -42.24 12.60
N GLN A 120 -1.86 -41.84 12.15
CA GLN A 120 -2.92 -42.79 11.80
C GLN A 120 -2.49 -43.68 10.62
N MET A 121 -1.89 -43.08 9.59
CA MET A 121 -1.35 -43.80 8.43
C MET A 121 -0.28 -44.82 8.83
N GLU A 122 0.68 -44.45 9.68
CA GLU A 122 1.72 -45.35 10.19
C GLU A 122 1.14 -46.53 10.99
N ASN A 123 0.13 -46.28 11.83
CA ASN A 123 -0.57 -47.33 12.57
C ASN A 123 -1.30 -48.29 11.63
N LEU A 124 -1.96 -47.80 10.58
CA LEU A 124 -2.62 -48.65 9.58
C LEU A 124 -1.62 -49.51 8.82
N LEU A 125 -0.45 -48.95 8.47
CA LEU A 125 0.63 -49.69 7.82
C LEU A 125 1.21 -50.79 8.74
N SER A 126 1.32 -50.50 10.03
CA SER A 126 1.86 -51.43 11.03
C SER A 126 0.87 -52.54 11.41
N ASN A 127 -0.44 -52.24 11.43
CA ASN A 127 -1.50 -53.18 11.81
C ASN A 127 -2.08 -53.97 10.63
N ASN A 128 -1.42 -53.99 9.48
CA ASN A 128 -1.87 -54.74 8.30
C ASN A 128 -1.67 -56.25 8.50
N SER A 129 -2.49 -56.83 9.38
CA SER A 129 -2.58 -58.26 9.69
C SER A 129 -2.89 -59.10 8.46
N THR A 130 -3.51 -58.51 7.43
CA THR A 130 -3.70 -59.13 6.14
C THR A 130 -2.39 -59.42 5.41
N LYS A 131 -1.37 -58.57 5.54
CA LYS A 131 -0.04 -58.84 4.95
C LYS A 131 0.69 -59.96 5.68
N GLU A 132 0.67 -59.95 7.02
CA GLU A 132 1.26 -61.04 7.82
C GLU A 132 0.55 -62.37 7.60
N CYS A 133 -0.79 -62.37 7.56
CA CYS A 133 -1.58 -63.58 7.27
C CYS A 133 -1.35 -64.11 5.85
N LEU A 134 -1.18 -63.23 4.85
CA LEU A 134 -0.83 -63.63 3.48
C LEU A 134 0.58 -64.24 3.40
N LEU A 135 1.55 -63.70 4.13
CA LEU A 135 2.90 -64.26 4.23
C LEU A 135 2.88 -65.65 4.87
N GLU A 136 2.18 -65.82 6.00
CA GLU A 136 2.02 -67.14 6.63
C GLU A 136 1.33 -68.16 5.72
N LEU A 137 0.30 -67.74 4.98
CA LEU A 137 -0.37 -68.62 4.01
C LEU A 137 0.55 -69.00 2.86
N GLN A 138 1.38 -68.06 2.39
CA GLN A 138 2.34 -68.28 1.33
C GLN A 138 3.44 -69.28 1.75
N ASP A 139 3.97 -69.17 2.97
CA ASP A 139 4.97 -70.09 3.51
C ASP A 139 4.39 -71.52 3.64
N LYS A 140 3.17 -71.65 4.16
CA LYS A 140 2.48 -72.94 4.26
C LYS A 140 2.22 -73.57 2.89
N LEU A 141 1.87 -72.77 1.88
CA LEU A 141 1.70 -73.26 0.50
C LEU A 141 3.03 -73.75 -0.10
N GLN A 142 4.14 -73.09 0.19
CA GLN A 142 5.47 -73.52 -0.23
C GLN A 142 5.88 -74.84 0.43
N GLU A 143 5.65 -75.00 1.74
CA GLU A 143 5.91 -76.26 2.44
C GLU A 143 5.10 -77.42 1.84
N ILE A 144 3.79 -77.22 1.61
CA ILE A 144 2.92 -78.24 1.01
C ILE A 144 3.43 -78.62 -0.40
N ALA A 145 3.84 -77.63 -1.20
CA ALA A 145 4.36 -77.88 -2.54
C ALA A 145 5.68 -78.68 -2.50
N MET A 146 6.59 -78.37 -1.56
CA MET A 146 7.84 -79.11 -1.38
C MET A 146 7.57 -80.57 -0.99
N VAL A 147 6.70 -80.80 0.00
CA VAL A 147 6.33 -82.15 0.44
C VAL A 147 5.69 -82.95 -0.71
N ALA A 148 4.82 -82.34 -1.51
CA ALA A 148 4.19 -83.00 -2.65
C ALA A 148 5.22 -83.36 -3.75
N ILE A 149 6.21 -82.50 -3.99
CA ILE A 149 7.31 -82.78 -4.92
C ILE A 149 8.16 -83.94 -4.42
N ASP A 150 8.52 -83.95 -3.14
CA ASP A 150 9.34 -85.01 -2.53
C ASP A 150 8.62 -86.36 -2.58
N GLN A 151 7.34 -86.42 -2.20
CA GLN A 151 6.53 -87.64 -2.29
C GLN A 151 6.43 -88.16 -3.73
N LYS A 152 6.29 -87.26 -4.71
CA LYS A 152 6.27 -87.63 -6.13
C LYS A 152 7.63 -88.18 -6.58
N ASN A 153 8.73 -87.57 -6.15
CA ASN A 153 10.08 -88.02 -6.46
C ASN A 153 10.38 -89.39 -5.84
N GLU A 154 9.96 -89.63 -4.59
CA GLU A 154 10.05 -90.94 -3.93
C GLU A 154 9.26 -92.00 -4.68
N THR A 155 8.04 -91.69 -5.11
CA THR A 155 7.18 -92.60 -5.89
C THR A 155 7.83 -92.95 -7.22
N ILE A 156 8.38 -91.98 -7.95
CA ILE A 156 9.10 -92.20 -9.21
C ILE A 156 10.35 -93.06 -8.97
N THR A 157 11.11 -92.77 -7.91
CA THR A 157 12.32 -93.52 -7.56
C THR A 157 11.99 -94.98 -7.21
N GLY A 158 10.88 -95.22 -6.51
CA GLY A 158 10.36 -96.55 -6.22
C GLY A 158 9.93 -97.31 -7.48
N MET A 159 9.30 -96.63 -8.44
CA MET A 159 8.94 -97.23 -9.74
C MET A 159 10.16 -97.58 -10.59
N VAL A 160 11.21 -96.74 -10.58
CA VAL A 160 12.46 -96.97 -11.32
C VAL A 160 13.30 -98.11 -10.71
N LYS A 161 13.28 -98.30 -9.38
CA LYS A 161 13.98 -99.42 -8.72
C LYS A 161 13.34 -100.79 -8.92
N ASN A 162 12.08 -100.84 -9.37
CA ASN A 162 11.29 -102.06 -9.57
C ASN A 162 11.19 -102.49 -11.06
N MET A 163 11.91 -101.82 -11.97
CA MET A 163 12.14 -102.22 -13.36
C MET A 163 13.49 -102.93 -13.49
#